data_AF-A0AAD7UY89-F1
#
_entry.id   AF-A0AAD7UY89-F1
#
_cell.length_a   1.000
_cell.length_b   1.000
_cell.length_c   1.000
_cell.angle_alpha   90.00
_cell.angle_beta   90.00
_cell.angle_gamma   90.00
#
_symmetry.space_group_name_H-M   'P 1'
#
loop_
_entity.id
_entity.type
_entity.pdbx_description
1 polymer ?
#
loop_
_entity_poly.entity_id
_entity_poly.type
_entity_poly.pdbx_seq_one_letter_code
_entity_poly.pdbx_strand_id
1 'polypeptide(L)'
;MTNIRITTTTTTTNHYQSLSSSTTLPVPSTYHTSFPASPDSLQRLGSGDDLDIFGIAVYRSSIPKQMRFIRKVYLITTLQLVGMAGLATILVRVDPFFQWLQHSKYAWWVPLIPTFCIATLIAWHLWMRYFQLALAPRVTLLTCFSILMAMIVSDIVSKLCYIDGVVVLFMSIFGLAGILLFTLQTQVTFSGTKPVLVSAVSICMSSPWLRRAYDMDPVTILWPMLLALIICGYTILEMYFIMGNVTVDDFMLANVCFYIDALYPMRCLHNICELTDNVGVFPDILRPGYE
;
A
#
# COMPACT_ATOMS: atom_id res chain seq x y z
N MET A 1 -16.06 28.07 91.75
CA MET A 1 -15.31 29.32 91.98
C MET A 1 -15.42 30.18 90.74
N THR A 2 -16.06 31.31 90.94
CA THR A 2 -16.17 32.50 90.08
C THR A 2 -14.79 32.97 89.59
N ASN A 3 -14.67 33.38 88.32
CA ASN A 3 -14.47 34.79 87.98
C ASN A 3 -14.36 35.06 86.47
N ILE A 4 -14.94 36.20 86.12
CA ILE A 4 -15.06 36.85 84.82
C ILE A 4 -14.05 38.01 84.77
N ARG A 5 -13.38 38.25 83.64
CA ARG A 5 -12.96 39.60 83.14
C ARG A 5 -12.30 39.46 81.76
N ILE A 6 -12.90 39.91 80.64
CA ILE A 6 -13.07 41.30 80.12
C ILE A 6 -11.82 41.80 79.35
N THR A 7 -11.98 41.81 78.02
CA THR A 7 -11.76 42.94 77.09
C THR A 7 -10.34 43.37 76.71
N THR A 8 -10.02 43.30 75.40
CA THR A 8 -9.73 44.53 74.61
C THR A 8 -9.77 44.29 73.10
N THR A 9 -10.42 45.25 72.45
CA THR A 9 -10.68 45.51 71.03
C THR A 9 -9.45 45.98 70.26
N THR A 10 -9.36 45.69 68.96
CA THR A 10 -9.08 46.72 67.93
C THR A 10 -9.47 46.24 66.53
N THR A 11 -9.98 47.19 65.77
CA THR A 11 -10.81 47.11 64.56
C THR A 11 -9.99 47.58 63.36
N THR A 12 -10.27 47.06 62.16
CA THR A 12 -10.22 47.78 60.85
C THR A 12 -10.77 46.83 59.77
N THR A 13 -12.07 46.80 59.49
CA THR A 13 -12.79 47.54 58.43
C THR A 13 -12.18 47.46 57.03
N ASN A 14 -12.80 46.68 56.14
CA ASN A 14 -13.60 47.17 54.99
C ASN A 14 -14.14 45.93 54.23
N HIS A 15 -15.44 45.65 54.24
CA HIS A 15 -16.49 46.23 53.37
C HIS A 15 -16.35 45.77 51.90
N TYR A 16 -17.36 45.22 51.20
CA TYR A 16 -18.80 45.14 51.44
C TYR A 16 -19.45 44.10 50.48
N GLN A 17 -20.43 43.38 51.02
CA GLN A 17 -21.76 43.06 50.44
C GLN A 17 -21.85 42.18 49.18
N SER A 18 -22.42 40.97 49.27
CA SER A 18 -23.86 40.60 49.46
C SER A 18 -24.41 40.11 48.11
N LEU A 19 -25.16 39.01 48.00
CA LEU A 19 -26.51 38.94 48.54
C LEU A 19 -27.00 37.48 48.60
N SER A 20 -27.63 37.18 49.74
CA SER A 20 -28.57 36.12 50.13
C SER A 20 -29.35 35.43 49.00
N SER A 21 -29.70 34.14 49.10
CA SER A 21 -30.84 33.65 49.93
C SER A 21 -30.91 32.11 49.82
N SER A 22 -30.70 31.37 50.91
CA SER A 22 -31.70 30.73 51.79
C SER A 22 -32.40 29.47 51.24
N THR A 23 -31.93 28.33 51.75
CA THR A 23 -32.69 27.21 52.36
C THR A 23 -33.60 26.33 51.51
N THR A 24 -33.42 25.01 51.71
CA THR A 24 -34.35 23.83 51.66
C THR A 24 -33.75 22.73 50.79
N LEU A 25 -33.71 21.42 51.10
CA LEU A 25 -34.16 20.49 52.15
C LEU A 25 -33.31 19.19 51.96
N PRO A 26 -33.27 18.21 52.90
CA PRO A 26 -32.37 17.06 52.78
C PRO A 26 -32.88 16.04 51.75
N VAL A 27 -32.00 15.55 50.87
CA VAL A 27 -32.30 14.48 49.91
C VAL A 27 -31.78 13.14 50.46
N PRO A 28 -32.54 12.03 50.37
CA PRO A 28 -32.24 10.79 51.08
C PRO A 28 -31.05 10.05 50.47
N SER A 29 -30.27 9.43 51.34
CA SER A 29 -29.23 8.46 51.00
C SER A 29 -29.84 7.19 50.39
N THR A 30 -29.69 7.01 49.07
CA THR A 30 -29.85 5.68 48.47
C THR A 30 -28.94 5.50 47.25
N TYR A 31 -28.18 4.38 47.29
CA TYR A 31 -27.36 3.76 46.25
C TYR A 31 -26.00 4.39 45.91
N HIS A 32 -24.97 3.99 46.67
CA HIS A 32 -23.63 3.83 46.13
C HIS A 32 -23.63 2.62 45.17
N THR A 33 -23.83 2.87 43.88
CA THR A 33 -23.36 1.99 42.81
C THR A 33 -22.15 2.66 42.17
N SER A 34 -20.97 2.15 42.49
CA SER A 34 -19.73 2.44 41.79
C SER A 34 -19.88 2.06 40.32
N PHE A 35 -20.07 3.06 39.45
CA PHE A 35 -19.88 2.88 38.02
C PHE A 35 -18.39 2.64 37.77
N PRO A 36 -17.99 1.55 37.10
CA PRO A 36 -16.64 1.49 36.54
C PRO A 36 -16.52 2.61 35.51
N ALA A 37 -15.41 3.35 35.59
CA ALA A 37 -15.07 4.38 34.61
C ALA A 37 -15.23 3.81 33.20
N SER A 38 -16.16 4.39 32.44
CA SER A 38 -16.25 4.17 31.01
C SER A 38 -14.89 4.53 30.41
N PRO A 39 -14.26 3.68 29.58
CA PRO A 39 -13.15 4.16 28.79
C PRO A 39 -13.70 5.23 27.84
N ASP A 40 -13.05 6.39 27.81
CA ASP A 40 -13.36 7.48 26.89
C ASP A 40 -13.39 6.95 25.46
N SER A 41 -14.59 6.82 24.91
CA SER A 41 -14.86 6.38 23.54
C SER A 41 -14.45 7.43 22.48
N LEU A 42 -13.83 8.53 22.89
CA LEU A 42 -13.37 9.62 22.02
C LEU A 42 -11.84 9.71 21.89
N GLN A 43 -11.07 8.87 22.60
CA GLN A 43 -9.60 8.89 22.53
C GLN A 43 -9.01 7.74 21.69
N ARG A 44 -9.83 7.08 20.87
CA ARG A 44 -9.42 5.91 20.06
C ARG A 44 -9.75 6.03 18.56
N LEU A 45 -9.79 7.25 18.03
CA LEU A 45 -10.19 7.51 16.64
C LEU A 45 -9.04 7.92 15.70
N GLY A 46 -7.79 7.55 16.03
CA GLY A 46 -6.61 8.00 15.27
C GLY A 46 -5.49 6.98 15.09
N SER A 47 -5.72 5.69 15.37
CA SER A 47 -4.67 4.67 15.22
C SER A 47 -5.26 3.36 14.75
N GLY A 48 -5.28 3.13 13.43
CA GLY A 48 -5.31 1.82 12.75
C GLY A 48 -6.37 0.77 13.12
N ASP A 49 -7.23 1.00 14.10
CA ASP A 49 -8.12 0.00 14.71
C ASP A 49 -9.48 -0.08 14.02
N ASP A 50 -9.78 0.83 13.09
CA ASP A 50 -10.97 0.71 12.25
C ASP A 50 -10.95 -0.58 11.43
N LEU A 51 -9.75 -1.10 11.12
CA LEU A 51 -9.61 -2.39 10.44
C LEU A 51 -10.00 -3.58 11.35
N ASP A 52 -9.83 -3.50 12.68
CA ASP A 52 -10.11 -4.62 13.59
C ASP A 52 -11.61 -4.97 13.64
N ILE A 53 -12.50 -4.04 13.28
CA ILE A 53 -13.95 -4.28 13.09
C ILE A 53 -14.21 -5.12 11.81
N PHE A 54 -13.34 -5.00 10.80
CA PHE A 54 -13.46 -5.66 9.49
C PHE A 54 -12.49 -6.85 9.29
N GLY A 55 -11.55 -7.07 10.21
CA GLY A 55 -10.59 -8.17 10.21
C GLY A 55 -9.16 -7.73 10.51
N ILE A 56 -8.35 -8.65 11.00
CA ILE A 56 -6.95 -8.38 11.36
C ILE A 56 -6.14 -8.05 10.09
N ALA A 57 -5.44 -6.91 10.08
CA ALA A 57 -4.53 -6.52 8.99
C ALA A 57 -3.49 -7.61 8.73
N VAL A 58 -3.04 -7.76 7.47
CA VAL A 58 -2.04 -8.77 7.12
C VAL A 58 -0.79 -8.61 7.98
N TYR A 59 -0.28 -7.39 8.17
CA TYR A 59 0.91 -7.15 8.99
C TYR A 59 0.80 -7.64 10.46
N ARG A 60 -0.41 -7.66 11.04
CA ARG A 60 -0.66 -8.16 12.41
C ARG A 60 -0.86 -9.68 12.46
N SER A 61 -0.95 -10.36 11.31
CA SER A 61 -1.15 -11.81 11.23
C SER A 61 0.16 -12.59 11.40
N SER A 62 0.08 -13.89 11.70
CA SER A 62 1.29 -14.73 11.81
C SER A 62 2.07 -14.80 10.48
N ILE A 63 3.41 -14.89 10.56
CA ILE A 63 4.34 -14.97 9.41
C ILE A 63 3.84 -15.91 8.29
N PRO A 64 3.42 -17.16 8.56
CA PRO A 64 2.96 -18.05 7.50
C PRO A 64 1.67 -17.57 6.80
N LYS A 65 0.79 -16.84 7.49
CA LYS A 65 -0.41 -16.24 6.88
C LYS A 65 -0.05 -15.06 5.99
N GLN A 66 0.84 -14.18 6.47
CA GLN A 66 1.36 -13.05 5.67
C GLN A 66 1.98 -13.55 4.37
N MET A 67 2.87 -14.54 4.47
CA MET A 67 3.59 -15.02 3.31
C MET A 67 2.70 -15.72 2.29
N ARG A 68 1.63 -16.41 2.73
CA ARG A 68 0.63 -16.99 1.83
C ARG A 68 -0.14 -15.92 1.06
N PHE A 69 -0.51 -14.83 1.72
CA PHE A 69 -1.16 -13.69 1.07
C PHE A 69 -0.22 -13.06 0.03
N ILE A 70 1.00 -12.75 0.44
CA ILE A 70 2.01 -12.10 -0.41
C ILE A 70 2.31 -12.95 -1.65
N ARG A 71 2.51 -14.26 -1.45
CA ARG A 71 2.75 -15.21 -2.54
C ARG A 71 1.62 -15.22 -3.56
N LYS A 72 0.36 -15.19 -3.12
CA LYS A 72 -0.80 -15.15 -4.04
C LYS A 72 -0.83 -13.85 -4.84
N VAL A 73 -0.56 -12.72 -4.20
CA VAL A 73 -0.55 -11.41 -4.86
C VAL A 73 0.57 -11.37 -5.91
N TYR A 74 1.82 -11.64 -5.53
CA TYR A 74 2.93 -11.66 -6.48
C TYR A 74 2.79 -12.71 -7.58
N LEU A 75 2.16 -13.87 -7.32
CA LEU A 75 1.91 -14.87 -8.35
C LEU A 75 0.96 -14.34 -9.43
N ILE A 76 -0.12 -13.66 -9.02
CA ILE A 76 -1.08 -13.04 -9.95
C ILE A 76 -0.40 -11.90 -10.71
N THR A 77 0.28 -10.98 -10.03
CA THR A 77 1.01 -9.87 -10.67
C THR A 77 2.08 -10.34 -11.65
N THR A 78 2.87 -11.36 -11.28
CA THR A 78 3.92 -11.92 -12.15
C THR A 78 3.31 -12.56 -13.39
N LEU A 79 2.23 -13.34 -13.25
CA LEU A 79 1.55 -13.96 -14.39
C LEU A 79 1.00 -12.89 -15.35
N GLN A 80 0.48 -11.80 -14.81
CA GLN A 80 -0.01 -10.69 -15.61
C GLN A 80 1.12 -9.96 -16.33
N LEU A 81 2.26 -9.71 -15.66
CA LEU A 81 3.44 -9.12 -16.31
C LEU A 81 4.00 -10.02 -17.42
N VAL A 82 4.02 -11.35 -17.21
CA VAL A 82 4.38 -12.32 -18.25
C VAL A 82 3.41 -12.28 -19.42
N GLY A 83 2.10 -12.23 -19.15
CA GLY A 83 1.07 -12.08 -20.18
C GLY A 83 1.23 -10.79 -20.99
N MET A 84 1.57 -9.69 -20.32
CA MET A 84 1.85 -8.40 -20.94
C MET A 84 3.07 -8.45 -21.84
N ALA A 85 4.18 -9.01 -21.36
CA ALA A 85 5.39 -9.18 -22.16
C ALA A 85 5.15 -10.11 -23.35
N GLY A 86 4.41 -11.21 -23.14
CA GLY A 86 4.00 -12.13 -24.21
C GLY A 86 3.19 -11.41 -25.28
N LEU A 87 2.13 -10.69 -24.89
CA LEU A 87 1.30 -9.95 -25.85
C LEU A 87 2.11 -8.87 -26.58
N ALA A 88 2.99 -8.14 -25.88
CA ALA A 88 3.85 -7.15 -26.51
C ALA A 88 4.79 -7.76 -27.56
N THR A 89 5.38 -8.92 -27.28
CA THR A 89 6.21 -9.62 -28.28
C THR A 89 5.40 -10.12 -29.48
N ILE A 90 4.16 -10.58 -29.26
CA ILE A 90 3.27 -11.02 -30.34
C ILE A 90 2.85 -9.85 -31.23
N LEU A 91 2.42 -8.73 -30.64
CA LEU A 91 1.94 -7.56 -31.37
C LEU A 91 3.03 -6.96 -32.25
N VAL A 92 4.28 -6.97 -31.80
CA VAL A 92 5.42 -6.48 -32.59
C VAL A 92 5.77 -7.43 -33.76
N ARG A 93 5.50 -8.73 -33.64
CA ARG A 93 5.71 -9.67 -34.76
C ARG A 93 4.68 -9.54 -35.88
N VAL A 94 3.58 -8.83 -35.64
CA VAL A 94 2.52 -8.65 -36.63
C VAL A 94 2.70 -7.30 -37.31
N ASP A 95 3.28 -7.32 -38.52
CA ASP A 95 3.63 -6.12 -39.32
C ASP A 95 2.56 -5.01 -39.38
N PRO A 96 1.27 -5.30 -39.68
CA PRO A 96 0.26 -4.23 -39.75
C PRO A 96 -0.02 -3.57 -38.39
N PHE A 97 0.08 -4.32 -37.29
CA PHE A 97 -0.09 -3.78 -35.94
C PHE A 97 1.11 -2.94 -35.53
N PHE A 98 2.32 -3.41 -35.84
CA PHE A 98 3.54 -2.67 -35.56
C PHE A 98 3.59 -1.32 -36.29
N GLN A 99 3.26 -1.32 -37.59
CA GLN A 99 3.19 -0.08 -38.38
C GLN A 99 2.13 0.89 -37.86
N TRP A 100 0.97 0.37 -37.43
CA TRP A 100 -0.07 1.20 -36.83
C TRP A 100 0.38 1.83 -35.50
N LEU A 101 1.04 1.07 -34.62
CA LEU A 101 1.61 1.58 -33.37
C LEU A 101 2.64 2.71 -33.62
N GLN A 102 3.50 2.55 -34.62
CA GLN A 102 4.54 3.54 -34.91
C GLN A 102 4.00 4.82 -35.58
N HIS A 103 3.07 4.69 -36.51
CA HIS A 103 2.65 5.83 -37.34
C HIS A 103 1.40 6.56 -36.79
N SER A 104 0.56 5.89 -36.01
CA SER A 104 -0.70 6.46 -35.54
C SER A 104 -0.51 7.31 -34.29
N LYS A 105 -0.84 8.60 -34.37
CA LYS A 105 -0.94 9.49 -33.19
C LYS A 105 -2.03 9.05 -32.20
N TYR A 106 -3.01 8.27 -32.68
CA TYR A 106 -4.13 7.78 -31.88
C TYR A 106 -3.83 6.44 -31.17
N ALA A 107 -2.73 5.76 -31.51
CA ALA A 107 -2.36 4.47 -30.92
C ALA A 107 -2.22 4.54 -29.39
N TRP A 108 -1.81 5.68 -28.85
CA TRP A 108 -1.74 5.93 -27.41
C TRP A 108 -3.12 6.15 -26.77
N TRP A 109 -4.02 6.90 -27.44
CA TRP A 109 -5.31 7.30 -26.89
C TRP A 109 -6.34 6.17 -26.86
N VAL A 110 -6.34 5.31 -27.88
CA VAL A 110 -7.28 4.21 -28.03
C VAL A 110 -7.28 3.24 -26.83
N PRO A 111 -6.12 2.77 -26.32
CA PRO A 111 -6.09 1.93 -25.13
C PRO A 111 -6.17 2.74 -23.83
N LEU A 112 -5.73 4.01 -23.80
CA LEU A 112 -5.73 4.82 -22.59
C LEU A 112 -7.15 5.15 -22.11
N ILE A 113 -8.06 5.54 -23.00
CA ILE A 113 -9.45 5.90 -22.61
C ILE A 113 -10.17 4.73 -21.93
N PRO A 114 -10.23 3.51 -22.50
CA PRO A 114 -10.80 2.35 -21.83
C PRO A 114 -10.07 2.00 -20.53
N THR A 115 -8.74 2.14 -20.49
CA THR A 115 -7.95 1.88 -19.28
C THR A 115 -8.36 2.82 -18.15
N PHE A 116 -8.56 4.11 -18.45
CA PHE A 116 -9.02 5.10 -17.49
C PHE A 116 -10.46 4.81 -17.00
N CYS A 117 -11.35 4.39 -17.90
CA CYS A 117 -12.70 3.97 -17.52
C CYS A 117 -12.67 2.76 -16.58
N ILE A 118 -11.89 1.72 -16.90
CA ILE A 118 -11.77 0.53 -16.04
C ILE A 118 -11.08 0.88 -14.73
N ALA A 119 -10.05 1.71 -14.73
CA ALA A 119 -9.40 2.20 -13.51
C ALA A 119 -10.37 2.98 -12.61
N THR A 120 -11.21 3.83 -13.19
CA THR A 120 -12.25 4.57 -12.45
C THR A 120 -13.30 3.62 -11.89
N LEU A 121 -13.74 2.62 -12.66
CA LEU A 121 -14.65 1.59 -12.18
C LEU A 121 -14.01 0.82 -11.02
N ILE A 122 -12.76 0.43 -11.15
CA ILE A 122 -11.99 -0.24 -10.10
C ILE A 122 -11.90 0.63 -8.84
N ALA A 123 -11.55 1.91 -8.96
CA ALA A 123 -11.47 2.84 -7.84
C ALA A 123 -12.84 3.03 -7.18
N TRP A 124 -13.90 3.12 -7.97
CA TRP A 124 -15.28 3.14 -7.51
C TRP A 124 -15.64 1.86 -6.74
N HIS A 125 -15.24 0.69 -7.23
CA HIS A 125 -15.41 -0.58 -6.53
C HIS A 125 -14.63 -0.63 -5.22
N LEU A 126 -13.43 -0.05 -5.18
CA LEU A 126 -12.60 0.05 -3.97
C LEU A 126 -13.25 0.93 -2.90
N TRP A 127 -13.86 2.04 -3.34
CA TRP A 127 -14.62 2.96 -2.48
C TRP A 127 -15.91 2.30 -1.97
N MET A 128 -16.59 1.57 -2.85
CA MET A 128 -17.76 0.75 -2.55
C MET A 128 -17.40 -0.59 -1.89
N ARG A 129 -16.45 -0.58 -0.94
CA ARG A 129 -16.00 -1.72 -0.09
C ARG A 129 -17.16 -2.50 0.56
N TYR A 130 -18.37 -1.94 0.47
CA TYR A 130 -19.66 -2.46 0.91
C TYR A 130 -20.29 -3.57 0.06
N PHE A 131 -20.06 -3.62 -1.26
CA PHE A 131 -20.66 -4.67 -2.09
C PHE A 131 -19.69 -5.84 -2.21
N GLN A 132 -20.04 -6.98 -1.62
CA GLN A 132 -19.36 -8.26 -1.84
C GLN A 132 -19.51 -8.68 -3.32
N LEU A 133 -18.75 -8.06 -4.22
CA LEU A 133 -18.69 -8.49 -5.60
C LEU A 133 -18.19 -9.93 -5.64
N ALA A 134 -18.92 -10.77 -6.37
CA ALA A 134 -18.51 -12.14 -6.65
C ALA A 134 -17.08 -12.17 -7.23
N LEU A 135 -16.40 -13.30 -7.07
CA LEU A 135 -15.03 -13.49 -7.54
C LEU A 135 -14.90 -13.27 -9.07
N ALA A 136 -15.94 -13.65 -9.83
CA ALA A 136 -15.96 -13.59 -11.29
C ALA A 136 -15.76 -12.17 -11.87
N PRO A 137 -16.56 -11.14 -11.53
CA PRO A 137 -16.37 -9.79 -12.06
C PRO A 137 -15.02 -9.17 -11.68
N ARG A 138 -14.48 -9.49 -10.49
CA ARG A 138 -13.14 -9.00 -10.08
C ARG A 138 -12.07 -9.53 -11.02
N VAL A 139 -12.09 -10.83 -11.32
CA VAL A 139 -11.14 -11.45 -12.26
C VAL A 139 -11.32 -10.90 -13.67
N THR A 140 -12.55 -10.73 -14.15
CA THR A 140 -12.82 -10.19 -15.49
C THR A 140 -12.33 -8.75 -15.66
N LEU A 141 -12.56 -7.89 -14.67
CA LEU A 141 -12.05 -6.52 -14.69
C LEU A 141 -10.51 -6.52 -14.71
N LEU A 142 -9.91 -7.38 -13.89
CA LEU A 142 -8.47 -7.52 -13.77
C LEU A 142 -7.80 -8.01 -15.07
N THR A 143 -8.41 -8.99 -15.75
CA THR A 143 -7.89 -9.50 -17.03
C THR A 143 -8.08 -8.50 -18.16
N CYS A 144 -9.26 -7.87 -18.26
CA CYS A 144 -9.53 -6.84 -19.26
C CYS A 144 -8.55 -5.66 -19.12
N PHE A 145 -8.34 -5.21 -17.88
CA PHE A 145 -7.37 -4.19 -17.54
C PHE A 145 -5.94 -4.59 -17.95
N SER A 146 -5.52 -5.82 -17.64
CA SER A 146 -4.20 -6.33 -18.03
C SER A 146 -4.02 -6.35 -19.55
N ILE A 147 -5.06 -6.69 -20.33
CA ILE A 147 -4.97 -6.66 -21.80
C ILE A 147 -4.79 -5.22 -22.30
N LEU A 148 -5.54 -4.26 -21.77
CA LEU A 148 -5.41 -2.85 -22.17
C LEU A 148 -4.06 -2.27 -21.78
N MET A 149 -3.57 -2.56 -20.57
CA MET A 149 -2.23 -2.20 -20.15
C MET A 149 -1.16 -2.81 -21.05
N ALA A 150 -1.36 -4.04 -21.54
CA ALA A 150 -0.43 -4.69 -22.44
C ALA A 150 -0.36 -3.94 -23.78
N MET A 151 -1.49 -3.43 -24.27
CA MET A 151 -1.53 -2.56 -25.45
C MET A 151 -0.77 -1.25 -25.23
N ILE A 152 -0.94 -0.60 -24.07
CA ILE A 152 -0.20 0.64 -23.73
C ILE A 152 1.31 0.36 -23.66
N VAL A 153 1.71 -0.68 -22.94
CA VAL A 153 3.12 -1.07 -22.83
C VAL A 153 3.70 -1.43 -24.19
N SER A 154 2.93 -2.09 -25.06
CA SER A 154 3.36 -2.40 -26.43
C SER A 154 3.60 -1.13 -27.26
N ASP A 155 2.76 -0.11 -27.14
CA ASP A 155 2.94 1.18 -27.79
C ASP A 155 4.21 1.90 -27.27
N ILE A 156 4.44 1.87 -25.95
CA ILE A 156 5.68 2.42 -25.35
C ILE A 156 6.89 1.66 -25.87
N VAL A 157 6.91 0.33 -25.81
CA VAL A 157 8.03 -0.50 -26.26
C VAL A 157 8.31 -0.30 -27.75
N SER A 158 7.27 -0.14 -28.57
CA SER A 158 7.42 0.14 -30.00
C SER A 158 8.10 1.49 -30.29
N LYS A 159 7.89 2.48 -29.41
CA LYS A 159 8.46 3.84 -29.52
C LYS A 159 9.82 3.99 -28.84
N LEU A 160 10.05 3.30 -27.72
CA LEU A 160 11.19 3.48 -26.82
C LEU A 160 12.41 2.60 -27.18
N CYS A 161 12.57 2.25 -28.47
CA CYS A 161 13.47 1.20 -28.95
C CYS A 161 13.05 -0.20 -28.45
N TYR A 162 12.61 -1.05 -29.38
CA TYR A 162 12.01 -2.35 -29.08
C TYR A 162 12.85 -3.22 -28.15
N ILE A 163 14.15 -3.30 -28.41
CA ILE A 163 15.04 -4.24 -27.71
C ILE A 163 15.23 -3.81 -26.25
N ASP A 164 15.45 -2.51 -26.00
CA ASP A 164 15.60 -1.97 -24.65
C ASP A 164 14.32 -2.17 -23.84
N GLY A 165 13.16 -1.85 -24.42
CA GLY A 165 11.86 -2.01 -23.75
C GLY A 165 11.54 -3.47 -23.39
N VAL A 166 11.84 -4.41 -24.28
CA VAL A 166 11.67 -5.85 -24.03
C VAL A 166 12.62 -6.33 -22.94
N VAL A 167 13.88 -5.89 -22.93
CA VAL A 167 14.85 -6.25 -21.89
C VAL A 167 14.41 -5.73 -20.51
N VAL A 168 13.89 -4.51 -20.40
CA VAL A 168 13.32 -3.97 -19.14
C VAL A 168 12.21 -4.87 -18.61
N LEU A 169 11.28 -5.28 -19.48
CA LEU A 169 10.16 -6.13 -19.09
C LEU A 169 10.63 -7.48 -18.59
N PHE A 170 11.54 -8.16 -19.31
CA PHE A 170 12.09 -9.44 -18.86
C PHE A 170 12.86 -9.31 -17.55
N MET A 171 13.70 -8.28 -17.39
CA MET A 171 14.40 -8.01 -16.12
C MET A 171 13.43 -7.82 -14.96
N SER A 172 12.35 -7.05 -15.17
CA SER A 172 11.32 -6.81 -14.16
C SER A 172 10.59 -8.12 -13.79
N ILE A 173 10.31 -8.99 -14.77
CA ILE A 173 9.75 -10.33 -14.53
C ILE A 173 10.70 -11.18 -13.68
N PHE A 174 12.01 -11.20 -13.99
CA PHE A 174 12.99 -11.93 -13.16
C PHE A 174 13.12 -11.33 -11.75
N GLY A 175 13.01 -10.01 -11.61
CA GLY A 175 12.93 -9.31 -10.34
C GLY A 175 11.75 -9.80 -9.48
N LEU A 176 10.54 -9.75 -10.04
CA LEU A 176 9.32 -10.21 -9.38
C LEU A 176 9.33 -11.73 -9.12
N ALA A 177 9.86 -12.53 -10.04
CA ALA A 177 10.03 -13.97 -9.84
C ALA A 177 10.98 -14.27 -8.68
N GLY A 178 12.06 -13.50 -8.52
CA GLY A 178 12.96 -13.59 -7.37
C GLY A 178 12.24 -13.33 -6.05
N ILE A 179 11.38 -12.30 -6.00
CA ILE A 179 10.53 -12.02 -4.84
C ILE A 179 9.52 -13.16 -4.63
N LEU A 180 8.91 -13.67 -5.69
CA LEU A 180 7.96 -14.78 -5.60
C LEU A 180 8.62 -16.03 -5.01
N LEU A 181 9.84 -16.36 -5.44
CA LEU A 181 10.64 -17.45 -4.87
C LEU A 181 10.98 -17.17 -3.39
N PHE A 182 11.35 -15.94 -3.04
CA PHE A 182 11.53 -15.52 -1.65
C PHE A 182 10.25 -15.69 -0.82
N THR A 183 9.07 -15.59 -1.41
CA THR A 183 7.80 -15.79 -0.68
C THR A 183 7.44 -17.26 -0.52
N LEU A 184 8.18 -18.19 -1.13
CA LEU A 184 7.96 -19.63 -0.95
C LEU A 184 8.42 -20.11 0.43
N GLN A 185 9.51 -19.52 0.97
CA GLN A 185 9.91 -19.75 2.35
C GLN A 185 8.91 -19.12 3.32
N THR A 186 8.66 -19.78 4.45
CA THR A 186 7.73 -19.30 5.48
C THR A 186 8.43 -18.86 6.77
N GLN A 187 9.76 -18.90 6.79
CA GLN A 187 10.58 -18.68 7.99
C GLN A 187 10.98 -17.22 8.17
N VAL A 188 11.11 -16.46 7.07
CA VAL A 188 11.58 -15.08 7.08
C VAL A 188 10.41 -14.13 6.92
N THR A 189 10.34 -13.09 7.74
CA THR A 189 9.33 -12.03 7.62
C THR A 189 9.53 -11.23 6.33
N PHE A 190 8.42 -10.86 5.69
CA PHE A 190 8.43 -9.95 4.55
C PHE A 190 8.49 -8.50 5.06
N SER A 191 9.64 -8.13 5.61
CA SER A 191 9.89 -6.79 6.13
C SER A 191 11.37 -6.41 5.98
N GLY A 192 11.64 -5.11 5.95
CA GLY A 192 12.97 -4.52 5.80
C GLY A 192 13.59 -4.74 4.42
N THR A 193 14.91 -4.58 4.31
CA THR A 193 15.62 -4.56 3.01
C THR A 193 15.76 -5.93 2.32
N LYS A 194 15.38 -7.04 2.98
CA LYS A 194 15.57 -8.42 2.49
C LYS A 194 14.95 -8.67 1.09
N PRO A 195 13.64 -8.44 0.87
CA PRO A 195 13.04 -8.63 -0.45
C PRO A 195 13.64 -7.71 -1.52
N VAL A 196 14.09 -6.50 -1.15
CA VAL A 196 14.76 -5.58 -2.08
C VAL A 196 16.06 -6.19 -2.58
N LEU A 197 16.90 -6.69 -1.66
CA LEU A 197 18.16 -7.35 -2.02
C LEU A 197 17.94 -8.59 -2.91
N VAL A 198 16.94 -9.42 -2.59
CA VAL A 198 16.65 -10.61 -3.41
C VAL A 198 16.19 -10.24 -4.82
N SER A 199 15.35 -9.21 -4.95
CA SER A 199 14.93 -8.71 -6.27
C SER A 199 16.09 -8.10 -7.06
N ALA A 200 16.97 -7.34 -6.40
CA ALA A 200 18.16 -6.76 -7.04
C ALA A 200 19.14 -7.85 -7.51
N VAL A 201 19.37 -8.88 -6.69
CA VAL A 201 20.21 -10.02 -7.05
C VAL A 201 19.60 -10.79 -8.21
N SER A 202 18.28 -11.03 -8.24
CA SER A 202 17.65 -11.76 -9.35
C SER A 202 17.73 -10.98 -10.67
N ILE A 203 17.55 -9.65 -10.65
CA ILE A 203 17.76 -8.78 -11.82
C ILE A 203 19.22 -8.83 -12.28
N CYS A 204 20.18 -8.70 -11.36
CA CYS A 204 21.60 -8.75 -11.68
C CYS A 204 22.00 -10.11 -12.26
N MET A 205 21.47 -11.21 -11.73
CA MET A 205 21.69 -12.56 -12.26
C MET A 205 21.12 -12.75 -13.67
N SER A 206 20.00 -12.10 -14.01
CA SER A 206 19.43 -12.15 -15.36
C SER A 206 20.19 -11.29 -16.38
N SER A 207 21.00 -10.30 -15.94
CA SER A 207 21.76 -9.38 -16.82
C SER A 207 22.69 -10.07 -17.82
N PRO A 208 23.63 -10.95 -17.41
CA PRO A 208 24.51 -11.63 -18.37
C PRO A 208 23.76 -12.51 -19.37
N TRP A 209 22.64 -13.11 -18.94
CA TRP A 209 21.83 -14.00 -19.78
C TRP A 209 21.08 -13.22 -20.86
N LEU A 210 20.38 -12.13 -20.48
CA LEU A 210 19.69 -11.25 -21.42
C LEU A 210 20.65 -10.51 -22.34
N ARG A 211 21.83 -10.11 -21.85
CA ARG A 211 22.88 -9.52 -22.67
C ARG A 211 23.29 -10.44 -23.82
N ARG A 212 23.48 -11.74 -23.53
CA ARG A 212 23.83 -12.74 -24.55
C ARG A 212 22.65 -13.09 -25.45
N ALA A 213 21.42 -13.05 -24.96
CA ALA A 213 20.24 -13.36 -25.76
C ALA A 213 19.93 -12.28 -26.81
N TYR A 214 20.26 -11.01 -26.52
CA TYR A 214 19.97 -9.85 -27.37
C TYR A 214 21.23 -9.15 -27.92
N ASP A 215 22.41 -9.79 -27.81
CA ASP A 215 23.72 -9.29 -28.27
C ASP A 215 23.98 -7.80 -27.94
N MET A 216 23.71 -7.42 -26.70
CA MET A 216 23.86 -6.03 -26.24
C MET A 216 25.24 -5.70 -25.67
N ASP A 217 25.60 -4.42 -25.80
CA ASP A 217 26.78 -3.86 -25.17
C ASP A 217 26.64 -3.86 -23.62
N PRO A 218 27.75 -4.01 -22.89
CA PRO A 218 27.74 -3.97 -21.43
C PRO A 218 27.24 -2.63 -20.86
N VAL A 219 27.38 -1.55 -21.61
CA VAL A 219 26.99 -0.21 -21.16
C VAL A 219 25.51 0.05 -21.41
N THR A 220 24.97 -0.45 -22.53
CA THR A 220 23.55 -0.23 -22.88
C THR A 220 22.62 -0.98 -21.95
N ILE A 221 23.01 -2.16 -21.45
CA ILE A 221 22.20 -2.95 -20.49
C ILE A 221 22.10 -2.31 -19.09
N LEU A 222 22.93 -1.34 -18.75
CA LEU A 222 22.83 -0.63 -17.46
C LEU A 222 21.53 0.17 -17.36
N TRP A 223 21.08 0.79 -18.45
CA TRP A 223 19.82 1.53 -18.49
C TRP A 223 18.59 0.68 -18.16
N PRO A 224 18.36 -0.46 -18.85
CA PRO A 224 17.22 -1.31 -18.54
C PRO A 224 17.35 -1.99 -17.17
N MET A 225 18.57 -2.25 -16.70
CA MET A 225 18.82 -2.76 -15.35
C MET A 225 18.39 -1.76 -14.26
N LEU A 226 18.76 -0.48 -14.40
CA LEU A 226 18.36 0.57 -13.46
C LEU A 226 16.83 0.76 -13.47
N LEU A 227 16.21 0.78 -14.65
CA LEU A 227 14.76 0.94 -14.76
C LEU A 227 14.01 -0.24 -14.13
N ALA A 228 14.47 -1.48 -14.36
CA ALA A 228 13.88 -2.67 -13.75
C ALA A 228 14.03 -2.69 -12.22
N LEU A 229 15.16 -2.20 -11.70
CA LEU A 229 15.39 -2.09 -10.26
C LEU A 229 14.40 -1.10 -9.61
N ILE A 230 14.15 0.04 -10.25
CA ILE A 230 13.15 1.02 -9.81
C ILE A 230 11.75 0.41 -9.80
N ILE A 231 11.36 -0.29 -10.88
CA ILE A 231 10.04 -0.95 -10.99
C ILE A 231 9.86 -2.00 -9.87
N CYS A 232 10.88 -2.83 -9.62
CA CYS A 232 10.81 -3.84 -8.57
C CYS A 232 10.80 -3.22 -7.17
N GLY A 233 11.63 -2.20 -6.92
CA GLY A 233 11.64 -1.45 -5.66
C GLY A 233 10.27 -0.84 -5.36
N TYR A 234 9.66 -0.19 -6.36
CA TYR A 234 8.30 0.35 -6.26
C TYR A 234 7.28 -0.73 -5.88
N THR A 235 7.32 -1.89 -6.55
CA THR A 235 6.39 -2.99 -6.28
C THR A 235 6.55 -3.54 -4.85
N ILE A 236 7.75 -3.53 -4.29
CA ILE A 236 7.99 -3.94 -2.89
C ILE A 236 7.42 -2.91 -1.91
N LEU A 237 7.66 -1.63 -2.15
CA LEU A 237 7.15 -0.54 -1.30
C LEU A 237 5.62 -0.55 -1.24
N GLU A 238 4.97 -0.73 -2.39
CA GLU A 238 3.52 -0.81 -2.47
C GLU A 238 2.99 -2.02 -1.67
N MET A 239 3.70 -3.14 -1.70
CA MET A 239 3.31 -4.30 -0.92
C MET A 239 3.30 -4.03 0.59
N TYR A 240 4.28 -3.28 1.10
CA TYR A 240 4.33 -2.93 2.52
C TYR A 240 3.11 -2.11 2.94
N PHE A 241 2.69 -1.17 2.09
CA PHE A 241 1.50 -0.36 2.35
C PHE A 241 0.21 -1.20 2.29
N ILE A 242 0.09 -2.08 1.30
CA ILE A 242 -1.06 -2.98 1.15
C ILE A 242 -1.19 -3.91 2.35
N MET A 243 -0.08 -4.46 2.86
CA MET A 243 -0.09 -5.33 4.04
C MET A 243 -0.61 -4.64 5.31
N GLY A 244 -0.49 -3.31 5.40
CA GLY A 244 -1.03 -2.52 6.50
C GLY A 244 -2.53 -2.24 6.40
N ASN A 245 -3.10 -2.22 5.20
CA ASN A 245 -4.46 -1.69 4.94
C ASN A 245 -5.49 -2.75 4.49
N VAL A 246 -5.03 -3.97 4.22
CA VAL A 246 -5.84 -5.06 3.67
C VAL A 246 -5.84 -6.26 4.63
N THR A 247 -6.93 -7.04 4.61
CA THR A 247 -7.07 -8.27 5.38
C THR A 247 -6.52 -9.47 4.58
N VAL A 248 -6.20 -10.59 5.24
CA VAL A 248 -5.59 -11.77 4.59
C VAL A 248 -6.52 -12.40 3.53
N ASP A 249 -7.83 -12.25 3.68
CA ASP A 249 -8.82 -12.83 2.78
C ASP A 249 -9.03 -11.98 1.52
N ASP A 250 -8.62 -10.72 1.53
CA ASP A 250 -8.82 -9.73 0.48
C ASP A 250 -7.65 -9.67 -0.54
N PHE A 251 -7.04 -10.80 -0.88
CA PHE A 251 -5.91 -10.85 -1.83
C PHE A 251 -6.25 -10.35 -3.25
N MET A 252 -7.53 -10.42 -3.66
CA MET A 252 -7.97 -9.82 -4.93
C MET A 252 -7.99 -8.29 -4.85
N LEU A 253 -8.41 -7.73 -3.72
CA LEU A 253 -8.39 -6.29 -3.48
C LEU A 253 -6.96 -5.75 -3.51
N ALA A 254 -6.03 -6.50 -2.92
CA ALA A 254 -4.61 -6.19 -2.94
C ALA A 254 -4.03 -6.12 -4.36
N ASN A 255 -4.35 -7.10 -5.21
CA ASN A 255 -3.95 -7.06 -6.63
C ASN A 255 -4.54 -5.84 -7.35
N VAL A 256 -5.79 -5.52 -7.08
CA VAL A 256 -6.46 -4.36 -7.67
C VAL A 256 -5.80 -3.04 -7.24
N CYS A 257 -5.41 -2.89 -5.97
CA CYS A 257 -4.62 -1.75 -5.50
C CYS A 257 -3.30 -1.63 -6.27
N PHE A 258 -2.54 -2.73 -6.38
CA PHE A 258 -1.31 -2.77 -7.18
C PHE A 258 -1.47 -2.19 -8.60
N TYR A 259 -2.61 -2.44 -9.24
CA TYR A 259 -2.88 -1.93 -10.57
C TYR A 259 -3.22 -0.44 -10.61
N ILE A 260 -4.01 0.03 -9.66
CA ILE A 260 -4.28 1.47 -9.52
C ILE A 260 -2.99 2.22 -9.25
N ASP A 261 -2.11 1.67 -8.42
CA ASP A 261 -0.83 2.29 -8.08
C ASP A 261 0.17 2.19 -9.25
N ALA A 262 0.09 1.17 -10.10
CA ALA A 262 0.86 1.11 -11.35
C ALA A 262 0.45 2.20 -12.36
N LEU A 263 -0.81 2.65 -12.34
CA LEU A 263 -1.31 3.72 -13.20
C LEU A 263 -1.16 5.12 -12.61
N TYR A 264 -1.43 5.25 -11.32
CA TYR A 264 -1.44 6.50 -10.59
C TYR A 264 -0.49 6.40 -9.38
N PRO A 265 0.83 6.51 -9.63
CA PRO A 265 1.83 6.34 -8.58
C PRO A 265 1.80 7.45 -7.52
N MET A 266 0.97 8.46 -7.68
CA MET A 266 0.77 9.53 -6.71
C MET A 266 0.29 9.03 -5.34
N ARG A 267 -0.45 7.92 -5.27
CA ARG A 267 -0.81 7.30 -3.97
C ARG A 267 0.42 6.75 -3.28
N CYS A 268 1.26 6.01 -4.01
CA CYS A 268 2.54 5.56 -3.49
C CYS A 268 3.46 6.73 -3.12
N LEU A 269 3.50 7.79 -3.93
CA LEU A 269 4.28 9.01 -3.64
C LEU A 269 3.79 9.69 -2.36
N HIS A 270 2.47 9.81 -2.17
CA HIS A 270 1.89 10.31 -0.93
C HIS A 270 2.29 9.46 0.27
N ASN A 271 2.22 8.14 0.15
CA ASN A 271 2.65 7.22 1.20
C ASN A 271 4.16 7.36 1.49
N ILE A 272 5.01 7.53 0.47
CA ILE A 272 6.45 7.79 0.63
C ILE A 272 6.69 9.10 1.37
N CYS A 273 5.91 10.15 1.09
CA CYS A 273 5.98 11.41 1.82
C CYS A 273 5.57 11.23 3.29
N GLU A 274 4.49 10.50 3.57
CA GLU A 274 4.06 10.18 4.93
C GLU A 274 5.11 9.33 5.69
N LEU A 275 5.76 8.39 5.01
CA LEU A 275 6.86 7.60 5.55
C LEU A 275 8.09 8.46 5.84
N THR A 276 8.36 9.46 5.01
CA THR A 276 9.48 10.40 5.17
C THR A 276 9.24 11.37 6.35
N ASP A 277 7.99 11.75 6.59
CA ASP A 277 7.61 12.62 7.72
C ASP A 277 7.67 11.86 9.06
N ASN A 278 7.41 10.54 9.03
CA ASN A 278 7.45 9.65 10.20
C ASN A 278 8.78 8.88 10.39
N VAL A 279 9.91 9.38 9.87
CA VAL A 279 11.24 8.71 9.94
C VAL A 279 11.71 8.44 11.38
N GLY A 280 11.11 9.06 12.40
CA GLY A 280 11.34 8.72 13.81
C GLY A 280 10.79 7.35 14.25
N VAL A 281 9.86 6.75 13.51
CA VAL A 281 9.19 5.46 13.80
C VAL A 281 9.89 4.29 13.06
N PHE A 282 11.03 4.56 12.43
CA PHE A 282 11.74 3.66 11.50
C PHE A 282 12.94 2.87 12.08
N PRO A 283 12.96 2.33 13.32
CA PRO A 283 13.99 1.34 13.65
C PRO A 283 13.91 0.09 12.77
N ASP A 284 12.72 -0.41 12.41
CA ASP A 284 12.62 -1.81 11.97
C ASP A 284 12.90 -2.07 10.48
N ILE A 285 12.76 -1.06 9.62
CA ILE A 285 13.04 -1.20 8.17
C ILE A 285 14.55 -1.06 7.86
N LEU A 286 15.31 -0.35 8.72
CA LEU A 286 16.76 -0.12 8.56
C LEU A 286 17.63 -0.81 9.63
N ARG A 287 17.07 -1.25 10.76
CA ARG A 287 17.74 -2.10 11.76
C ARG A 287 17.00 -3.45 11.87
N PRO A 288 17.40 -4.47 11.10
CA PRO A 288 16.98 -5.82 11.38
C PRO A 288 17.71 -6.32 12.64
N GLY A 289 17.15 -6.14 13.84
CA GLY A 289 17.77 -6.70 15.05
C GLY A 289 17.39 -6.10 16.41
N TYR A 290 16.13 -5.74 16.65
CA TYR A 290 15.65 -5.53 18.01
C TYR A 290 14.45 -6.44 18.32
N GLU A 291 14.75 -7.73 18.44
CA GLU A 291 14.24 -8.58 19.53
C GLU A 291 15.45 -9.28 20.17
#